data_AF-A0A1W2LXW9-F1
#
_entry.id   AF-A0A1W2LXW9-F1
#
_cell.length_a   1.000
_cell.length_b   1.000
_cell.length_c   1.000
_cell.angle_alpha   90.00
_cell.angle_beta   90.00
_cell.angle_gamma   90.00
#
_symmetry.space_group_name_H-M   'P 1'
#
loop_
_entity.id
_entity.type
_entity.pdbx_description
1 polymer ?
#
loop_
_entity_poly.entity_id
_entity_poly.type
_entity_poly.pdbx_seq_one_letter_code
_entity_poly.pdbx_strand_id
1 'polypeptide(L)'
;MNSSGSPRAVRFAAALMALVTVVAGLLTFGTRNEASAASTVGGAITRAEIIARAKYWYDRGDTWYSQDQADAISDGTGGKYRPDCSGLVAMAWHLPKKSDGWDLNTGDFESYSHKSWLPSLHDLLPGDALLKNGHIELFEKWVDPKDHSAGAWVYSENTYGQKTNHNTNSWSEMTTYRGIRYDKVIEKSLDGGDFDGNGAGDIYATGTGTLTIWNGKGNNNFGTADPVGGGWEGFTRPAAGDFNKDGKTDLAAVKNGTLYVWNGKGGNKFGAADAVGSGWEPFTAPVAGDFNNDGISDLSAVKDGTLYIWNGKGGNHFTPADPVGGGWEPFTAPIAGDFNNDGKTDLAAVRDGNTLHIWNGKGSNKFGAADAIGSGWGDYHTTLMSLGDVNKDGHSDIAAVNKNTGTLYLWNGKGGNKFGPADALGGGWLPHF
;
A
#
# COMPACT_ATOMS: atom_id res chain seq x y z
N MET A 1 -38.72 -71.92 55.29
CA MET A 1 -39.12 -71.78 53.88
C MET A 1 -38.92 -70.31 53.51
N ASN A 2 -37.77 -69.98 52.95
CA ASN A 2 -37.32 -68.60 52.79
C ASN A 2 -36.59 -68.45 51.45
N SER A 3 -36.63 -67.23 50.92
CA SER A 3 -35.91 -66.68 49.76
C SER A 3 -36.55 -66.87 48.37
N SER A 4 -37.44 -65.94 48.05
CA SER A 4 -37.66 -65.42 46.70
C SER A 4 -36.71 -64.23 46.45
N GLY A 5 -36.15 -64.15 45.25
CA GLY A 5 -35.43 -62.96 44.77
C GLY A 5 -34.00 -63.21 44.29
N SER A 6 -33.84 -63.50 43.01
CA SER A 6 -32.59 -63.25 42.28
C SER A 6 -32.86 -63.11 40.78
N PRO A 7 -32.88 -61.88 40.26
CA PRO A 7 -32.70 -61.64 38.84
C PRO A 7 -31.21 -61.70 38.49
N ARG A 8 -30.93 -62.36 37.35
CA ARG A 8 -29.60 -62.56 36.77
C ARG A 8 -28.91 -61.21 36.52
N ALA A 9 -27.73 -61.04 37.14
CA ALA A 9 -26.81 -59.96 36.85
C ALA A 9 -26.21 -60.13 35.45
N VAL A 10 -26.66 -59.31 34.50
CA VAL A 10 -25.94 -59.09 33.23
C VAL A 10 -25.00 -57.92 33.46
N ARG A 11 -23.70 -58.22 33.43
CA ARG A 11 -22.62 -57.24 33.52
C ARG A 11 -22.68 -56.32 32.29
N PHE A 12 -22.99 -55.05 32.49
CA PHE A 12 -22.69 -54.01 31.50
C PHE A 12 -21.17 -53.80 31.50
N ALA A 13 -20.51 -54.31 30.46
CA ALA A 13 -19.18 -53.84 30.11
C ALA A 13 -19.31 -52.39 29.61
N ALA A 14 -18.65 -51.47 30.30
CA ALA A 14 -18.48 -50.11 29.81
C ALA A 14 -17.65 -50.16 28.53
N ALA A 15 -18.32 -50.05 27.38
CA ALA A 15 -17.65 -49.74 26.13
C ALA A 15 -17.25 -48.27 26.20
N LEU A 16 -15.97 -48.04 26.52
CA LEU A 16 -15.31 -46.76 26.29
C LEU A 16 -15.34 -46.54 24.78
N MET A 17 -16.33 -45.79 24.27
CA MET A 17 -16.23 -45.18 22.95
C MET A 17 -15.09 -44.18 23.06
N ALA A 18 -13.89 -44.61 22.65
CA ALA A 18 -12.89 -43.70 22.18
C ALA A 18 -13.54 -42.91 21.04
N LEU A 19 -13.90 -41.67 21.33
CA LEU A 19 -14.22 -40.68 20.32
C LEU A 19 -12.90 -40.48 19.54
N VAL A 20 -12.67 -41.33 18.54
CA VAL A 20 -11.78 -40.98 17.45
C VAL A 20 -12.51 -39.85 16.76
N THR A 21 -12.21 -38.62 17.19
CA THR A 21 -12.36 -37.46 16.33
C THR A 21 -11.55 -37.80 15.10
N VAL A 22 -12.24 -38.29 14.07
CA VAL A 22 -11.74 -38.19 12.71
C VAL A 22 -11.59 -36.70 12.52
N VAL A 23 -10.36 -36.22 12.74
CA VAL A 23 -9.90 -35.00 12.11
C VAL A 23 -10.03 -35.34 10.64
N ALA A 24 -11.21 -35.05 10.08
CA ALA A 24 -11.30 -34.67 8.71
C ALA A 24 -10.39 -33.45 8.65
N GLY A 25 -9.11 -33.70 8.35
CA GLY A 25 -8.31 -32.71 7.71
C GLY A 25 -9.13 -32.33 6.51
N LEU A 26 -9.90 -31.25 6.64
CA LEU A 26 -10.01 -30.31 5.56
C LEU A 26 -8.55 -30.05 5.20
N LEU A 27 -8.07 -30.81 4.22
CA LEU A 27 -7.23 -30.25 3.20
C LEU A 27 -8.00 -29.02 2.76
N THR A 28 -7.74 -27.90 3.43
CA THR A 28 -7.85 -26.61 2.81
C THR A 28 -6.96 -26.75 1.59
N PHE A 29 -7.57 -27.12 0.46
CA PHE A 29 -7.07 -26.64 -0.81
C PHE A 29 -6.95 -25.15 -0.56
N GLY A 30 -5.71 -24.68 -0.34
CA GLY A 30 -5.46 -23.27 -0.24
C GLY A 30 -6.15 -22.68 -1.46
N THR A 31 -7.19 -21.90 -1.22
CA THR A 31 -7.72 -21.01 -2.25
C THR A 31 -6.49 -20.26 -2.72
N ARG A 32 -6.00 -20.58 -3.93
CA ARG A 32 -4.91 -19.85 -4.54
C ARG A 32 -5.37 -18.40 -4.51
N ASN A 33 -4.73 -17.57 -3.70
CA ASN A 33 -5.07 -16.15 -3.63
C ASN A 33 -5.08 -15.64 -5.06
N GLU A 34 -6.22 -15.15 -5.54
CA GLU A 34 -6.29 -14.47 -6.85
C GLU A 34 -5.22 -13.40 -6.88
N ALA A 35 -4.70 -13.04 -8.07
CA ALA A 35 -3.86 -11.86 -8.15
C ALA A 35 -4.66 -10.69 -7.54
N SER A 36 -4.07 -9.95 -6.59
CA SER A 36 -4.68 -8.71 -6.12
C SER A 36 -4.76 -7.76 -7.31
N ALA A 37 -5.95 -7.46 -7.83
CA ALA A 37 -6.14 -6.41 -8.83
C ALA A 37 -6.80 -5.20 -8.17
N ALA A 38 -5.95 -4.28 -7.71
CA ALA A 38 -6.37 -2.93 -7.39
C ALA A 38 -6.47 -2.09 -8.67
N SER A 39 -5.55 -2.30 -9.62
CA SER A 39 -5.53 -1.59 -10.89
C SER A 39 -6.65 -2.01 -11.84
N THR A 40 -7.10 -1.07 -12.68
CA THR A 40 -7.93 -1.36 -13.85
C THR A 40 -7.06 -1.72 -15.06
N VAL A 41 -7.56 -2.53 -16.00
CA VAL A 41 -6.85 -2.85 -17.26
C VAL A 41 -6.36 -1.58 -17.98
N GLY A 42 -5.06 -1.50 -18.23
CA GLY A 42 -4.39 -0.35 -18.85
C GLY A 42 -4.35 0.91 -18.01
N GLY A 43 -4.71 0.83 -16.74
CA GLY A 43 -4.69 1.92 -15.77
C GLY A 43 -3.32 2.14 -15.13
N ALA A 44 -3.32 2.97 -14.08
CA ALA A 44 -2.19 3.08 -13.17
C ALA A 44 -2.06 1.80 -12.34
N ILE A 45 -0.83 1.40 -12.05
CA ILE A 45 -0.52 0.16 -11.34
C ILE A 45 0.72 0.35 -10.47
N THR A 46 0.73 -0.24 -9.28
CA THR A 46 1.90 -0.16 -8.39
C THR A 46 2.95 -1.22 -8.73
N ARG A 47 4.22 -0.96 -8.38
CA ARG A 47 5.28 -2.00 -8.49
C ARG A 47 4.95 -3.24 -7.68
N ALA A 48 4.41 -3.06 -6.48
CA ALA A 48 3.99 -4.14 -5.61
C ALA A 48 2.93 -5.01 -6.30
N GLU A 49 1.94 -4.40 -6.95
CA GLU A 49 0.93 -5.12 -7.72
C GLU A 49 1.56 -5.85 -8.92
N ILE A 50 2.44 -5.20 -9.69
CA ILE A 50 3.13 -5.85 -10.83
C ILE A 50 3.86 -7.12 -10.38
N ILE A 51 4.65 -7.03 -9.29
CA ILE A 51 5.37 -8.18 -8.74
C ILE A 51 4.41 -9.23 -8.18
N ALA A 52 3.34 -8.84 -7.49
CA ALA A 52 2.35 -9.77 -6.99
C ALA A 52 1.65 -10.54 -8.12
N ARG A 53 1.31 -9.87 -9.22
CA ARG A 53 0.73 -10.49 -10.43
C ARG A 53 1.69 -11.48 -11.07
N ALA A 54 2.97 -11.12 -11.23
CA ALA A 54 4.00 -12.02 -11.75
C ALA A 54 4.24 -13.24 -10.84
N LYS A 55 4.31 -13.01 -9.52
CA LYS A 55 4.47 -14.07 -8.53
C LYS A 55 3.28 -15.03 -8.54
N TYR A 56 2.05 -14.51 -8.59
CA TYR A 56 0.84 -15.31 -8.72
C TYR A 56 0.87 -16.19 -9.98
N TRP A 57 1.27 -15.60 -11.11
CA TRP A 57 1.38 -16.30 -12.40
C TRP A 57 2.44 -17.40 -12.39
N TYR A 58 3.53 -17.22 -11.65
CA TYR A 58 4.52 -18.25 -11.40
C TYR A 58 4.00 -19.35 -10.44
N ASP A 59 3.47 -18.96 -9.28
CA ASP A 59 3.07 -19.87 -8.19
C ASP A 59 1.93 -20.82 -8.56
N ARG A 60 1.03 -20.42 -9.48
CA ARG A 60 -0.06 -21.28 -9.96
C ARG A 60 0.45 -22.57 -10.61
N GLY A 61 1.63 -22.53 -11.21
CA GLY A 61 2.31 -23.69 -11.77
C GLY A 61 1.55 -24.44 -12.86
N ASP A 62 0.50 -23.86 -13.45
CA ASP A 62 -0.28 -24.42 -14.56
C ASP A 62 -0.14 -23.61 -15.85
N THR A 63 0.87 -22.74 -15.92
CA THR A 63 1.30 -22.06 -17.15
C THR A 63 2.08 -23.03 -18.04
N TRP A 64 1.96 -22.86 -19.35
CA TRP A 64 2.80 -23.54 -20.34
C TRP A 64 3.09 -22.59 -21.47
N TYR A 65 4.35 -22.50 -21.93
CA TYR A 65 4.70 -21.58 -22.99
C TYR A 65 3.89 -21.86 -24.27
N SER A 66 3.09 -20.90 -24.72
CA SER A 66 2.38 -20.91 -25.99
C SER A 66 2.22 -19.50 -26.55
N GLN A 67 2.49 -19.36 -27.85
CA GLN A 67 2.25 -18.13 -28.62
C GLN A 67 0.87 -18.12 -29.29
N ASP A 68 -0.01 -19.09 -29.01
CA ASP A 68 -1.39 -19.08 -29.48
C ASP A 68 -2.30 -18.30 -28.52
N GLN A 69 -3.03 -17.32 -29.05
CA GLN A 69 -4.01 -16.56 -28.27
C GLN A 69 -5.15 -17.44 -27.73
N ALA A 70 -5.45 -18.56 -28.39
CA ALA A 70 -6.45 -19.53 -27.94
C ALA A 70 -6.06 -20.19 -26.60
N ASP A 71 -4.77 -20.23 -26.28
CA ASP A 71 -4.24 -20.80 -25.05
C ASP A 71 -4.19 -19.79 -23.89
N ALA A 72 -4.78 -18.60 -24.07
CA ALA A 72 -4.74 -17.55 -23.05
C ALA A 72 -5.36 -18.00 -21.71
N ILE A 73 -4.59 -17.81 -20.65
CA ILE A 73 -4.91 -18.25 -19.30
C ILE A 73 -5.48 -17.08 -18.49
N SER A 74 -6.50 -17.35 -17.67
CA SER A 74 -7.07 -16.35 -16.77
C SER A 74 -6.01 -15.81 -15.81
N ASP A 75 -5.94 -14.51 -15.58
CA ASP A 75 -5.05 -13.91 -14.56
C ASP A 75 -5.64 -13.95 -13.14
N GLY A 76 -6.84 -14.50 -12.98
CA GLY A 76 -7.54 -14.55 -11.70
C GLY A 76 -8.35 -13.30 -11.37
N THR A 77 -8.35 -12.27 -12.23
CA THR A 77 -9.02 -10.97 -12.00
C THR A 77 -10.02 -10.59 -13.10
N GLY A 78 -10.36 -11.57 -13.94
CA GLY A 78 -11.27 -11.41 -15.08
C GLY A 78 -10.57 -11.17 -16.42
N GLY A 79 -9.25 -10.98 -16.43
CA GLY A 79 -8.42 -10.90 -17.64
C GLY A 79 -7.93 -12.27 -18.11
N LYS A 80 -7.54 -12.39 -19.38
CA LYS A 80 -6.85 -13.57 -19.92
C LYS A 80 -5.64 -13.13 -20.74
N TYR A 81 -4.50 -13.76 -20.51
CA TYR A 81 -3.25 -13.44 -21.21
C TYR A 81 -2.62 -14.70 -21.78
N ARG A 82 -2.03 -14.55 -22.96
CA ARG A 82 -1.26 -15.58 -23.64
C ARG A 82 -0.06 -15.99 -22.76
N PRO A 83 0.21 -17.28 -22.57
CA PRO A 83 1.34 -17.73 -21.74
C PRO A 83 2.63 -17.72 -22.56
N ASP A 84 3.10 -16.53 -22.97
CA ASP A 84 4.44 -16.33 -23.54
C ASP A 84 5.16 -15.17 -22.84
N CYS A 85 6.43 -14.91 -23.20
CA CYS A 85 7.23 -13.83 -22.61
C CYS A 85 6.48 -12.49 -22.57
N SER A 86 5.89 -12.08 -23.68
CA SER A 86 5.15 -10.83 -23.79
C SER A 86 3.82 -10.85 -23.04
N GLY A 87 3.12 -11.97 -23.00
CA GLY A 87 1.88 -12.13 -22.28
C GLY A 87 2.07 -12.17 -20.77
N LEU A 88 3.17 -12.74 -20.27
CA LEU A 88 3.60 -12.65 -18.87
C LEU A 88 3.78 -11.18 -18.46
N VAL A 89 4.54 -10.39 -19.22
CA VAL A 89 4.77 -8.98 -18.89
C VAL A 89 3.50 -8.15 -19.08
N ALA A 90 2.71 -8.42 -20.13
CA ALA A 90 1.43 -7.73 -20.34
C ALA A 90 0.45 -8.02 -19.21
N MET A 91 0.41 -9.27 -18.72
CA MET A 91 -0.36 -9.66 -17.56
C MET A 91 0.14 -8.93 -16.31
N ALA A 92 1.44 -8.92 -16.05
CA ALA A 92 2.03 -8.29 -14.88
C ALA A 92 1.78 -6.77 -14.86
N TRP A 93 1.87 -6.10 -16.00
CA TRP A 93 1.55 -4.67 -16.18
C TRP A 93 0.07 -4.37 -16.35
N HIS A 94 -0.80 -5.40 -16.31
CA HIS A 94 -2.25 -5.30 -16.50
C HIS A 94 -2.64 -4.57 -17.80
N LEU A 95 -1.90 -4.81 -18.89
CA LEU A 95 -2.08 -4.11 -20.16
C LEU A 95 -3.38 -4.55 -20.88
N PRO A 96 -4.02 -3.65 -21.63
CA PRO A 96 -5.16 -4.03 -22.45
C PRO A 96 -4.73 -4.89 -23.63
N LYS A 97 -5.67 -5.67 -24.14
CA LYS A 97 -5.54 -6.31 -25.46
C LYS A 97 -5.58 -5.26 -26.56
N LYS A 98 -4.99 -5.58 -27.69
CA LYS A 98 -5.16 -4.83 -28.93
C LYS A 98 -6.62 -4.86 -29.38
N SER A 99 -6.96 -3.96 -30.30
CA SER A 99 -8.32 -3.84 -30.87
C SER A 99 -8.76 -5.09 -31.65
N ASP A 100 -7.82 -5.90 -32.12
CA ASP A 100 -8.06 -7.20 -32.76
C ASP A 100 -8.30 -8.35 -31.75
N GLY A 101 -8.25 -8.07 -30.44
CA GLY A 101 -8.44 -9.04 -29.37
C GLY A 101 -7.18 -9.84 -29.01
N TRP A 102 -6.03 -9.54 -29.60
CA TRP A 102 -4.77 -10.21 -29.27
C TRP A 102 -4.02 -9.50 -28.13
N ASP A 103 -3.36 -10.30 -27.30
CA ASP A 103 -2.34 -9.80 -26.38
C ASP A 103 -1.15 -9.25 -27.16
N LEU A 104 -0.47 -8.27 -26.55
CA LEU A 104 0.75 -7.69 -27.09
C LEU A 104 1.78 -8.79 -27.33
N ASN A 105 2.47 -8.72 -28.47
CA ASN A 105 3.72 -9.45 -28.70
C ASN A 105 4.94 -8.55 -28.39
N THR A 106 6.14 -9.11 -28.41
CA THR A 106 7.37 -8.36 -28.09
C THR A 106 7.61 -7.13 -28.98
N GLY A 107 7.21 -7.18 -30.26
CA GLY A 107 7.25 -6.01 -31.15
C GLY A 107 6.19 -4.96 -30.81
N ASP A 108 5.01 -5.39 -30.36
CA ASP A 108 3.95 -4.48 -29.92
C ASP A 108 4.36 -3.70 -28.67
N PHE A 109 5.21 -4.26 -27.80
CA PHE A 109 5.78 -3.54 -26.66
C PHE A 109 6.60 -2.32 -27.10
N GLU A 110 7.13 -2.27 -28.32
CA GLU A 110 7.81 -1.08 -28.81
C GLU A 110 6.86 0.10 -29.02
N SER A 111 5.60 -0.15 -29.40
CA SER A 111 4.67 0.88 -29.87
C SER A 111 3.37 1.05 -29.06
N TYR A 112 2.94 0.03 -28.33
CA TYR A 112 1.59 -0.05 -27.73
C TYR A 112 1.58 -0.28 -26.22
N SER A 113 2.74 -0.46 -25.59
CA SER A 113 2.83 -0.72 -24.15
C SER A 113 2.75 0.52 -23.27
N HIS A 114 2.73 1.74 -23.84
CA HIS A 114 2.88 2.99 -23.08
C HIS A 114 4.07 2.91 -22.11
N LYS A 115 5.26 2.73 -22.67
CA LYS A 115 6.51 2.59 -21.91
C LYS A 115 7.46 3.75 -22.20
N SER A 116 8.35 3.95 -21.24
CA SER A 116 9.57 4.73 -21.37
C SER A 116 10.79 3.82 -21.42
N TRP A 117 11.78 4.22 -22.21
CA TRP A 117 13.09 3.57 -22.20
C TRP A 117 13.90 4.07 -21.02
N LEU A 118 14.51 3.15 -20.28
CA LEU A 118 15.43 3.52 -19.20
C LEU A 118 16.78 3.95 -19.80
N PRO A 119 17.39 5.04 -19.28
CA PRO A 119 18.67 5.51 -19.77
C PRO A 119 19.82 4.53 -19.44
N SER A 120 19.69 3.78 -18.34
CA SER A 120 20.62 2.75 -17.92
C SER A 120 19.90 1.51 -17.38
N LEU A 121 20.51 0.33 -17.54
CA LEU A 121 20.06 -0.88 -16.83
C LEU A 121 20.20 -0.73 -15.32
N HIS A 122 21.10 0.14 -14.84
CA HIS A 122 21.23 0.42 -13.41
C HIS A 122 20.00 1.13 -12.82
N ASP A 123 19.13 1.70 -13.66
CA ASP A 123 17.92 2.42 -13.22
C ASP A 123 16.69 1.49 -13.08
N LEU A 124 16.87 0.18 -13.30
CA LEU A 124 15.80 -0.80 -13.15
C LEU A 124 15.30 -0.83 -11.70
N LEU A 125 13.98 -0.79 -11.60
CA LEU A 125 13.22 -0.98 -10.38
C LEU A 125 12.30 -2.20 -10.53
N PRO A 126 11.90 -2.85 -9.41
CA PRO A 126 10.96 -3.96 -9.45
C PRO A 126 9.74 -3.67 -10.34
N GLY A 127 9.36 -4.63 -11.16
CA GLY A 127 8.24 -4.52 -12.08
C GLY A 127 8.57 -3.80 -13.39
N ASP A 128 9.78 -3.27 -13.58
CA ASP A 128 10.26 -2.91 -14.92
C ASP A 128 10.50 -4.17 -15.77
N ALA A 129 10.70 -4.00 -17.07
CA ALA A 129 10.95 -5.11 -17.98
C ALA A 129 12.26 -4.94 -18.76
N LEU A 130 12.83 -6.08 -19.14
CA LEU A 130 14.02 -6.21 -19.96
C LEU A 130 13.57 -6.63 -21.35
N LEU A 131 13.70 -5.76 -22.35
CA LEU A 131 13.25 -6.00 -23.71
C LEU A 131 14.44 -6.15 -24.67
N LYS A 132 14.42 -7.21 -25.48
CA LYS A 132 15.28 -7.39 -26.65
C LYS A 132 14.46 -7.94 -27.82
N ASN A 133 15.07 -7.99 -29.00
CA ASN A 133 14.37 -8.50 -30.17
C ASN A 133 13.87 -9.94 -29.94
N GLY A 134 12.56 -10.14 -30.00
CA GLY A 134 11.91 -11.44 -29.86
C GLY A 134 11.76 -11.96 -28.42
N HIS A 135 12.21 -11.22 -27.39
CA HIS A 135 12.09 -11.70 -26.01
C HIS A 135 11.98 -10.56 -24.98
N ILE A 136 11.21 -10.80 -23.92
CA ILE A 136 10.99 -9.85 -22.83
C ILE A 136 10.90 -10.59 -21.49
N GLU A 137 11.45 -9.99 -20.44
CA GLU A 137 11.44 -10.55 -19.09
C GLU A 137 11.05 -9.48 -18.08
N LEU A 138 10.40 -9.88 -16.98
CA LEU A 138 10.04 -8.96 -15.91
C LEU A 138 11.15 -8.95 -14.86
N PHE A 139 11.67 -7.77 -14.53
CA PHE A 139 12.66 -7.57 -13.48
C PHE A 139 12.00 -7.60 -12.09
N GLU A 140 12.46 -8.48 -11.21
CA GLU A 140 12.02 -8.50 -9.80
C GLU A 140 12.92 -7.63 -8.93
N LYS A 141 14.22 -7.94 -8.88
CA LYS A 141 15.21 -7.25 -8.04
C LYS A 141 16.63 -7.58 -8.44
N TRP A 142 17.59 -6.77 -8.00
CA TRP A 142 19.01 -7.10 -8.08
C TRP A 142 19.36 -8.26 -7.15
N VAL A 143 20.31 -9.11 -7.57
CA VAL A 143 20.89 -10.14 -6.71
C VAL A 143 21.64 -9.50 -5.55
N ASP A 144 22.39 -8.43 -5.84
CA ASP A 144 22.96 -7.51 -4.86
C ASP A 144 22.59 -6.06 -5.22
N PRO A 145 21.80 -5.35 -4.41
CA PRO A 145 21.40 -3.98 -4.70
C PRO A 145 22.55 -2.96 -4.62
N LYS A 146 23.72 -3.33 -4.08
CA LYS A 146 24.92 -2.48 -4.05
C LYS A 146 25.91 -2.80 -5.16
N ASP A 147 25.75 -3.97 -5.80
CA ASP A 147 26.59 -4.43 -6.89
C ASP A 147 25.74 -5.09 -7.98
N HIS A 148 25.28 -4.29 -8.95
CA HIS A 148 24.45 -4.77 -10.04
C HIS A 148 25.18 -5.77 -10.96
N SER A 149 26.52 -5.89 -10.88
CA SER A 149 27.27 -6.88 -11.64
C SER A 149 26.97 -8.32 -11.21
N ALA A 150 26.40 -8.50 -10.01
CA ALA A 150 25.89 -9.79 -9.52
C ALA A 150 24.67 -10.29 -10.31
N GLY A 151 24.04 -9.45 -11.13
CA GLY A 151 22.86 -9.80 -11.93
C GLY A 151 21.54 -9.55 -11.21
N ALA A 152 20.46 -10.10 -11.74
CA ALA A 152 19.09 -9.82 -11.29
C ALA A 152 18.21 -11.07 -11.24
N TRP A 153 17.24 -11.08 -10.33
CA TRP A 153 16.12 -12.01 -10.36
C TRP A 153 15.06 -11.53 -11.35
N VAL A 154 14.58 -12.44 -12.20
CA VAL A 154 13.60 -12.16 -13.25
C VAL A 154 12.52 -13.24 -13.30
N TYR A 155 11.34 -12.84 -13.79
CA TYR A 155 10.31 -13.78 -14.28
C TYR A 155 10.38 -13.86 -15.81
N SER A 156 10.38 -15.09 -16.34
CA SER A 156 10.56 -15.32 -17.78
C SER A 156 9.74 -16.50 -18.30
N GLU A 157 9.30 -16.41 -19.54
CA GLU A 157 8.62 -17.46 -20.31
C GLU A 157 9.20 -17.50 -21.72
N ASN A 158 10.04 -18.48 -22.04
CA ASN A 158 10.78 -18.47 -23.31
C ASN A 158 10.98 -19.84 -23.98
N THR A 159 10.50 -20.92 -23.36
CA THR A 159 10.76 -22.28 -23.84
C THR A 159 9.47 -23.07 -23.99
N TYR A 160 9.19 -23.57 -25.20
CA TYR A 160 7.98 -24.32 -25.52
C TYR A 160 7.74 -25.48 -24.55
N GLY A 161 6.54 -25.56 -23.98
CA GLY A 161 6.14 -26.61 -23.02
C GLY A 161 6.74 -26.46 -21.61
N GLN A 162 7.52 -25.41 -21.34
CA GLN A 162 7.96 -25.09 -19.99
C GLN A 162 6.99 -24.13 -19.31
N LYS A 163 6.97 -24.18 -17.98
CA LYS A 163 6.22 -23.26 -17.13
C LYS A 163 6.96 -21.93 -17.04
N THR A 164 6.29 -20.93 -16.48
CA THR A 164 6.93 -19.68 -16.06
C THR A 164 8.13 -19.99 -15.17
N ASN A 165 9.26 -19.35 -15.47
CA ASN A 165 10.48 -19.48 -14.71
C ASN A 165 10.71 -18.26 -13.83
N HIS A 166 11.29 -18.49 -12.65
CA HIS A 166 11.80 -17.46 -11.75
C HIS A 166 13.27 -17.77 -11.47
N ASN A 167 14.16 -17.05 -12.13
CA ASN A 167 15.58 -17.36 -12.16
C ASN A 167 16.45 -16.12 -12.12
N THR A 168 17.75 -16.30 -11.92
CA THR A 168 18.72 -15.22 -12.01
C THR A 168 19.27 -15.10 -13.42
N ASN A 169 19.41 -13.85 -13.87
CA ASN A 169 20.19 -13.48 -15.04
C ASN A 169 21.53 -12.90 -14.57
N SER A 170 22.62 -13.32 -15.21
CA SER A 170 23.93 -12.68 -15.01
C SER A 170 23.96 -11.28 -15.61
N TRP A 171 24.89 -10.43 -15.18
CA TRP A 171 25.10 -9.12 -15.80
C TRP A 171 25.40 -9.20 -17.31
N SER A 172 26.12 -10.23 -17.75
CA SER A 172 26.38 -10.45 -19.18
C SER A 172 25.10 -10.73 -19.97
N GLU A 173 24.13 -11.43 -19.38
CA GLU A 173 22.82 -11.65 -20.02
C GLU A 173 21.99 -10.37 -19.99
N MET A 174 21.94 -9.68 -18.85
CA MET A 174 21.22 -8.41 -18.66
C MET A 174 21.62 -7.36 -19.70
N THR A 175 22.92 -7.23 -19.97
CA THR A 175 23.46 -6.25 -20.94
C THR A 175 23.09 -6.53 -22.40
N THR A 176 22.44 -7.67 -22.70
CA THR A 176 21.84 -7.93 -24.02
C THR A 176 20.45 -7.31 -24.20
N TYR A 177 19.84 -6.82 -23.12
CA TYR A 177 18.53 -6.20 -23.11
C TYR A 177 18.63 -4.67 -23.01
N ARG A 178 17.50 -4.01 -23.26
CA ARG A 178 17.26 -2.64 -22.82
C ARG A 178 16.16 -2.61 -21.77
N GLY A 179 16.37 -1.82 -20.72
CA GLY A 179 15.40 -1.62 -19.67
C GLY A 179 14.24 -0.75 -20.15
N ILE A 180 13.02 -1.15 -19.81
CA ILE A 180 11.80 -0.41 -20.09
C ILE A 180 10.91 -0.35 -18.86
N ARG A 181 10.17 0.75 -18.72
CA ARG A 181 9.22 0.98 -17.63
C ARG A 181 7.87 1.36 -18.19
N TYR A 182 6.80 0.77 -17.65
CA TYR A 182 5.44 1.18 -17.97
C TYR A 182 5.18 2.61 -17.45
N ASP A 183 4.66 3.49 -18.30
CA ASP A 183 4.50 4.93 -18.01
C ASP A 183 3.45 5.19 -16.92
N LYS A 184 2.59 4.20 -16.66
CA LYS A 184 1.58 4.28 -15.59
C LYS A 184 1.96 3.47 -14.36
N VAL A 185 3.23 3.07 -14.22
CA VAL A 185 3.71 2.65 -12.90
C VAL A 185 3.64 3.85 -11.98
N ILE A 186 2.83 3.71 -10.94
CA ILE A 186 2.84 4.61 -9.80
C ILE A 186 3.59 3.92 -8.68
N GLU A 187 4.39 4.65 -7.94
CA GLU A 187 4.87 4.11 -6.67
C GLU A 187 3.68 4.06 -5.72
N LYS A 188 3.64 3.04 -4.84
CA LYS A 188 2.63 3.00 -3.79
C LYS A 188 2.78 4.30 -2.99
N SER A 189 1.80 5.20 -3.08
CA SER A 189 1.66 6.30 -2.13
C SER A 189 1.35 5.65 -0.80
N LEU A 190 2.37 5.40 0.00
CA LEU A 190 2.18 5.03 1.38
C LEU A 190 1.75 6.33 2.06
N ASP A 191 0.46 6.46 2.36
CA ASP A 191 -0.09 7.70 2.91
C ASP A 191 0.71 8.10 4.17
N GLY A 192 1.46 9.19 4.05
CA GLY A 192 2.60 9.52 4.90
C GLY A 192 3.51 10.54 4.21
N GLY A 193 4.45 11.13 4.94
CA GLY A 193 5.42 12.05 4.34
C GLY A 193 6.69 11.32 3.91
N ASP A 194 7.21 11.59 2.71
CA ASP A 194 8.57 11.22 2.27
C ASP A 194 9.20 12.46 1.60
N PHE A 195 9.67 13.38 2.44
CA PHE A 195 10.07 14.72 2.02
C PHE A 195 11.45 14.75 1.37
N ASP A 196 12.27 13.71 1.57
CA ASP A 196 13.57 13.55 0.91
C ASP A 196 13.56 12.56 -0.27
N GLY A 197 12.44 11.85 -0.47
CA GLY A 197 12.20 10.99 -1.62
C GLY A 197 13.00 9.68 -1.57
N ASN A 198 13.38 9.23 -0.37
CA ASN A 198 14.18 8.03 -0.21
C ASN A 198 13.34 6.73 -0.16
N GLY A 199 12.02 6.85 -0.12
CA GLY A 199 11.06 5.74 -0.03
C GLY A 199 10.94 5.14 1.37
N ALA A 200 11.39 5.84 2.42
CA ALA A 200 10.96 5.56 3.79
C ALA A 200 10.09 6.71 4.27
N GLY A 201 9.08 6.36 5.06
CA GLY A 201 8.28 7.34 5.77
C GLY A 201 9.09 8.23 6.72
N ASP A 202 8.76 9.52 6.72
CA ASP A 202 9.32 10.54 7.59
C ASP A 202 8.35 10.88 8.73
N ILE A 203 8.91 11.27 9.88
CA ILE A 203 8.12 11.92 10.93
C ILE A 203 8.19 13.42 10.69
N TYR A 204 7.06 14.11 10.84
CA TYR A 204 7.00 15.57 10.76
C TYR A 204 6.03 16.13 11.79
N ALA A 205 6.35 17.31 12.30
CA ALA A 205 5.62 17.92 13.39
C ALA A 205 5.72 19.45 13.36
N THR A 206 4.68 20.12 13.85
CA THR A 206 4.59 21.59 13.86
C THR A 206 4.25 22.17 15.23
N GLY A 207 4.12 21.35 16.28
CA GLY A 207 3.66 21.77 17.61
C GLY A 207 4.50 22.87 18.28
N THR A 208 5.77 23.02 17.89
CA THR A 208 6.66 24.09 18.38
C THR A 208 6.54 25.40 17.59
N GLY A 209 5.58 25.50 16.65
CA GLY A 209 5.46 26.61 15.70
C GLY A 209 6.45 26.54 14.52
N THR A 210 7.31 25.52 14.50
CA THR A 210 8.29 25.23 13.44
C THR A 210 8.02 23.85 12.87
N LEU A 211 7.94 23.72 11.54
CA LEU A 211 7.95 22.42 10.88
C LEU A 211 9.31 21.77 11.11
N THR A 212 9.30 20.69 11.86
CA THR A 212 10.45 19.84 12.11
C THR A 212 10.21 18.51 11.41
N ILE A 213 11.20 18.03 10.67
CA ILE A 213 11.17 16.74 9.97
C ILE A 213 12.27 15.83 10.54
N TRP A 214 11.98 14.54 10.68
CA TRP A 214 12.95 13.52 10.99
C TRP A 214 12.91 12.47 9.87
N ASN A 215 13.90 12.52 8.98
CA ASN A 215 13.88 11.69 7.78
C ASN A 215 14.02 10.21 8.13
N GLY A 216 13.13 9.36 7.60
CA GLY A 216 13.22 7.92 7.70
C GLY A 216 14.46 7.39 6.99
N LYS A 217 15.11 6.38 7.57
CA LYS A 217 16.27 5.70 6.96
C LYS A 217 15.99 4.22 6.69
N GLY A 218 14.74 3.80 6.83
CA GLY A 218 14.34 2.39 6.87
C GLY A 218 14.63 1.74 8.22
N ASN A 219 14.07 0.54 8.43
CA ASN A 219 14.22 -0.23 9.68
C ASN A 219 13.94 0.57 10.96
N ASN A 220 12.89 1.39 10.98
CA ASN A 220 12.49 2.23 12.13
C ASN A 220 13.56 3.24 12.59
N ASN A 221 14.52 3.57 11.73
CA ASN A 221 15.59 4.50 12.06
C ASN A 221 15.35 5.87 11.42
N PHE A 222 15.74 6.94 12.12
CA PHE A 222 15.46 8.31 11.70
C PHE A 222 16.71 9.20 11.69
N GLY A 223 16.64 10.29 10.94
CA GLY A 223 17.55 11.42 10.99
C GLY A 223 17.52 12.14 12.32
N THR A 224 18.48 13.03 12.52
CA THR A 224 18.34 14.09 13.53
C THR A 224 17.20 15.02 13.11
N ALA A 225 16.55 15.66 14.09
CA ALA A 225 15.56 16.70 13.83
C ALA A 225 16.09 17.75 12.85
N ASP A 226 15.34 18.02 11.79
CA ASP A 226 15.61 19.05 10.79
C ASP A 226 14.54 20.14 10.88
N PRO A 227 14.85 21.31 11.49
CA PRO A 227 13.93 22.44 11.55
C PRO A 227 13.85 23.16 10.19
N VAL A 228 12.81 22.86 9.41
CA VAL A 228 12.65 23.34 8.03
C VAL A 228 12.18 24.79 7.95
N GLY A 229 11.31 25.23 8.87
CA GLY A 229 10.81 26.60 8.87
C GLY A 229 9.72 26.91 9.90
N GLY A 230 9.72 28.15 10.39
CA GLY A 230 8.75 28.66 11.37
C GLY A 230 7.42 29.13 10.75
N GLY A 231 6.51 29.63 11.60
CA GLY A 231 5.25 30.26 11.18
C GLY A 231 4.02 29.35 11.21
N TRP A 232 4.14 28.17 11.82
CA TRP A 232 3.07 27.17 11.90
C TRP A 232 2.07 27.42 13.05
N GLU A 233 2.30 28.46 13.86
CA GLU A 233 1.38 28.83 14.93
C GLU A 233 -0.03 29.14 14.38
N GLY A 234 -1.04 28.50 14.99
CA GLY A 234 -2.44 28.65 14.63
C GLY A 234 -2.88 27.89 13.38
N PHE A 235 -1.99 27.11 12.75
CA PHE A 235 -2.39 26.13 11.75
C PHE A 235 -2.87 24.84 12.43
N THR A 236 -3.78 24.13 11.77
CA THR A 236 -4.06 22.72 12.09
C THR A 236 -2.82 21.86 11.89
N ARG A 237 -2.83 20.64 12.43
CA ARG A 237 -1.84 19.62 12.04
C ARG A 237 -1.85 19.48 10.50
N PRO A 238 -0.68 19.57 9.84
CA PRO A 238 -0.63 19.45 8.39
C PRO A 238 -0.85 18.01 7.93
N ALA A 239 -1.44 17.86 6.76
CA ALA A 239 -1.50 16.62 6.00
C ALA A 239 -0.40 16.61 4.94
N ALA A 240 0.22 15.44 4.72
CA ALA A 240 1.24 15.24 3.69
C ALA A 240 0.66 14.43 2.51
N GLY A 241 0.90 14.89 1.28
CA GLY A 241 0.43 14.26 0.04
C GLY A 241 0.97 14.96 -1.20
N ASP A 242 0.79 14.42 -2.39
CA ASP A 242 1.15 15.05 -3.67
C ASP A 242 -0.09 15.71 -4.30
N PHE A 243 -0.36 16.96 -3.91
CA PHE A 243 -1.57 17.69 -4.34
C PHE A 243 -1.39 18.35 -5.71
N ASN A 244 -0.13 18.62 -6.09
CA ASN A 244 0.18 19.22 -7.38
C ASN A 244 0.49 18.19 -8.49
N LYS A 245 0.67 16.91 -8.15
CA LYS A 245 0.99 15.78 -9.02
C LYS A 245 2.39 15.86 -9.64
N ASP A 246 3.36 16.36 -8.91
CA ASP A 246 4.77 16.47 -9.35
C ASP A 246 5.68 15.36 -8.80
N GLY A 247 5.12 14.42 -8.04
CA GLY A 247 5.81 13.28 -7.44
C GLY A 247 6.57 13.63 -6.17
N LYS A 248 6.36 14.80 -5.56
CA LYS A 248 6.97 15.17 -4.28
C LYS A 248 5.90 15.39 -3.21
N THR A 249 6.27 15.10 -1.97
CA THR A 249 5.39 15.36 -0.84
C THR A 249 5.21 16.86 -0.61
N ASP A 250 3.97 17.32 -0.77
CA ASP A 250 3.47 18.63 -0.37
C ASP A 250 2.89 18.59 1.05
N LEU A 251 2.58 19.76 1.61
CA LEU A 251 1.86 19.89 2.88
C LEU A 251 0.58 20.71 2.71
N ALA A 252 -0.50 20.30 3.38
CA ALA A 252 -1.76 21.03 3.44
C ALA A 252 -2.18 21.28 4.90
N ALA A 253 -2.51 22.53 5.25
CA ALA A 253 -2.98 22.88 6.59
C ALA A 253 -3.98 24.04 6.56
N VAL A 254 -4.82 24.13 7.59
CA VAL A 254 -5.89 25.13 7.70
C VAL A 254 -5.52 26.16 8.75
N LYS A 255 -5.77 27.44 8.46
CA LYS A 255 -5.70 28.54 9.43
C LYS A 255 -6.80 29.56 9.16
N ASN A 256 -7.55 29.92 10.19
CA ASN A 256 -8.69 30.85 10.11
C ASN A 256 -9.66 30.45 8.98
N GLY A 257 -10.03 29.18 8.93
CA GLY A 257 -10.94 28.61 7.93
C GLY A 257 -10.43 28.55 6.49
N THR A 258 -9.16 28.88 6.23
CA THR A 258 -8.55 28.84 4.89
C THR A 258 -7.54 27.70 4.81
N LEU A 259 -7.64 26.87 3.76
CA LEU A 259 -6.65 25.85 3.42
C LEU A 259 -5.48 26.49 2.68
N TYR A 260 -4.28 26.14 3.12
CA TYR A 260 -3.03 26.50 2.48
C TYR A 260 -2.30 25.22 2.06
N VAL A 261 -1.65 25.27 0.90
CA VAL A 261 -0.77 24.19 0.40
C VAL A 261 0.64 24.72 0.23
N TRP A 262 1.63 23.98 0.70
CA TRP A 262 3.05 24.22 0.46
C TRP A 262 3.59 23.13 -0.45
N ASN A 263 3.89 23.51 -1.70
CA ASN A 263 4.42 22.56 -2.67
C ASN A 263 5.83 22.10 -2.28
N GLY A 264 6.04 20.79 -2.23
CA GLY A 264 7.32 20.16 -2.02
C GLY A 264 8.29 20.48 -3.15
N LYS A 265 9.57 20.63 -2.80
CA LYS A 265 10.69 20.76 -3.75
C LYS A 265 11.68 19.62 -3.61
N GLY A 266 11.42 18.67 -2.71
CA GLY A 266 12.29 17.56 -2.36
C GLY A 266 13.44 17.99 -1.44
N GLY A 267 13.95 17.03 -0.67
CA GLY A 267 15.03 17.25 0.30
C GLY A 267 14.64 18.27 1.36
N ASN A 268 13.45 18.10 1.96
CA ASN A 268 12.91 18.93 3.04
C ASN A 268 12.72 20.41 2.67
N LYS A 269 12.48 20.73 1.39
CA LYS A 269 12.27 22.10 0.92
C LYS A 269 10.86 22.30 0.39
N PHE A 270 10.33 23.49 0.60
CA PHE A 270 8.98 23.86 0.19
C PHE A 270 8.92 25.18 -0.60
N GLY A 271 7.84 25.36 -1.35
CA GLY A 271 7.40 26.61 -1.92
C GLY A 271 6.85 27.60 -0.89
N ALA A 272 6.41 28.76 -1.38
CA ALA A 272 5.54 29.61 -0.59
C ALA A 272 4.18 28.93 -0.41
N ALA A 273 3.44 29.31 0.63
CA ALA A 273 2.09 28.82 0.85
C ALA A 273 1.13 29.38 -0.20
N ASP A 274 0.42 28.51 -0.90
CA ASP A 274 -0.69 28.85 -1.78
C ASP A 274 -1.98 28.81 -0.97
N ALA A 275 -2.73 29.92 -0.92
CA ALA A 275 -4.06 29.95 -0.32
C ALA A 275 -5.06 29.31 -1.29
N VAL A 276 -5.43 28.05 -1.05
CA VAL A 276 -6.26 27.26 -1.96
C VAL A 276 -7.75 27.62 -1.84
N GLY A 277 -8.23 27.92 -0.63
CA GLY A 277 -9.62 28.36 -0.46
C GLY A 277 -10.11 28.40 0.99
N SER A 278 -11.16 29.17 1.21
CA SER A 278 -11.87 29.28 2.49
C SER A 278 -12.94 28.20 2.67
N GLY A 279 -13.48 28.06 3.89
CA GLY A 279 -14.61 27.18 4.20
C GLY A 279 -14.22 25.90 4.95
N TRP A 280 -13.00 25.84 5.47
CA TRP A 280 -12.45 24.69 6.19
C TRP A 280 -12.74 24.70 7.69
N GLU A 281 -13.46 25.71 8.19
CA GLU A 281 -14.02 25.69 9.54
C GLU A 281 -15.53 25.38 9.48
N PRO A 282 -16.07 24.54 10.40
CA PRO A 282 -15.44 23.97 11.60
C PRO A 282 -14.93 22.53 11.40
N PHE A 283 -14.34 22.20 10.25
CA PHE A 283 -13.84 20.83 10.03
C PHE A 283 -12.66 20.50 10.96
N THR A 284 -12.43 19.20 11.19
CA THR A 284 -11.19 18.72 11.80
C THR A 284 -9.97 19.09 10.93
N ALA A 285 -8.76 18.91 11.47
CA ALA A 285 -7.55 18.96 10.66
C ALA A 285 -7.70 18.05 9.41
N PRO A 286 -7.22 18.50 8.24
CA PRO A 286 -7.28 17.71 7.03
C PRO A 286 -6.41 16.46 7.15
N VAL A 287 -6.78 15.43 6.40
CA VAL A 287 -6.03 14.17 6.24
C VAL A 287 -5.93 13.91 4.74
N ALA A 288 -4.73 13.59 4.27
CA ALA A 288 -4.48 13.31 2.86
C ALA A 288 -4.42 11.81 2.58
N GLY A 289 -4.81 11.43 1.37
CA GLY A 289 -4.71 10.08 0.82
C GLY A 289 -5.39 10.00 -0.54
N ASP A 290 -5.23 8.93 -1.29
CA ASP A 290 -5.90 8.72 -2.59
C ASP A 290 -7.18 7.89 -2.39
N PHE A 291 -8.23 8.54 -1.88
CA PHE A 291 -9.49 7.88 -1.52
C PHE A 291 -10.29 7.44 -2.75
N ASN A 292 -10.05 8.11 -3.88
CA ASN A 292 -10.74 7.83 -5.12
C ASN A 292 -9.98 6.83 -6.04
N ASN A 293 -8.69 6.61 -5.77
CA ASN A 293 -7.76 5.71 -6.45
C ASN A 293 -7.42 6.16 -7.90
N ASP A 294 -7.18 7.46 -8.11
CA ASP A 294 -6.78 8.05 -9.40
C ASP A 294 -5.29 8.46 -9.47
N GLY A 295 -4.54 8.24 -8.40
CA GLY A 295 -3.14 8.57 -8.27
C GLY A 295 -2.88 10.06 -8.02
N ILE A 296 -3.84 10.79 -7.46
CA ILE A 296 -3.68 12.18 -7.00
C ILE A 296 -4.10 12.23 -5.54
N SER A 297 -3.34 12.92 -4.69
CA SER A 297 -3.73 13.04 -3.28
C SER A 297 -5.01 13.88 -3.15
N ASP A 298 -6.00 13.27 -2.50
CA ASP A 298 -7.23 13.89 -2.06
C ASP A 298 -7.06 14.44 -0.64
N LEU A 299 -8.05 15.19 -0.16
CA LEU A 299 -8.17 15.61 1.24
C LEU A 299 -9.47 15.11 1.84
N SER A 300 -9.43 14.72 3.10
CA SER A 300 -10.63 14.43 3.90
C SER A 300 -10.62 15.19 5.21
N ALA A 301 -11.81 15.47 5.75
CA ALA A 301 -11.99 16.05 7.07
C ALA A 301 -13.39 15.73 7.59
N VAL A 302 -13.56 15.77 8.92
CA VAL A 302 -14.84 15.51 9.57
C VAL A 302 -15.47 16.82 10.02
N LYS A 303 -16.78 16.97 9.81
CA LYS A 303 -17.60 18.05 10.36
C LYS A 303 -18.93 17.50 10.82
N ASP A 304 -19.35 17.86 12.03
CA ASP A 304 -20.64 17.47 12.60
C ASP A 304 -20.90 15.95 12.46
N GLY A 305 -19.88 15.14 12.73
CA GLY A 305 -19.96 13.68 12.65
C GLY A 305 -19.94 13.07 11.25
N THR A 306 -19.85 13.89 10.20
CA THR A 306 -19.81 13.45 8.80
C THR A 306 -18.40 13.61 8.24
N LEU A 307 -17.88 12.56 7.61
CA LEU A 307 -16.65 12.59 6.83
C LEU A 307 -16.94 13.17 5.44
N TYR A 308 -16.13 14.14 5.04
CA TYR A 308 -16.15 14.74 3.72
C TYR A 308 -14.82 14.48 3.00
N ILE A 309 -14.89 14.32 1.68
CA ILE A 309 -13.72 14.17 0.81
C ILE A 309 -13.72 15.23 -0.29
N TRP A 310 -12.57 15.82 -0.55
CA TRP A 310 -12.28 16.72 -1.66
C TRP A 310 -11.30 16.02 -2.58
N ASN A 311 -11.76 15.57 -3.73
CA ASN A 311 -10.91 14.82 -4.65
C ASN A 311 -9.89 15.77 -5.31
N GLY A 312 -8.62 15.38 -5.33
CA GLY A 312 -7.55 16.08 -5.99
C GLY A 312 -7.74 16.09 -7.51
N LYS A 313 -7.30 17.15 -8.16
CA LYS A 313 -7.27 17.28 -9.63
C LYS A 313 -5.86 17.57 -10.15
N GLY A 314 -4.86 17.60 -9.27
CA GLY A 314 -3.53 18.08 -9.55
C GLY A 314 -3.46 19.62 -9.55
N GLY A 315 -2.23 20.13 -9.53
CA GLY A 315 -1.95 21.57 -9.45
C GLY A 315 -2.65 22.29 -8.30
N ASN A 316 -2.84 21.68 -7.12
CA ASN A 316 -3.52 22.24 -5.94
C ASN A 316 -5.01 22.55 -6.15
N HIS A 317 -5.68 21.89 -7.10
CA HIS A 317 -7.11 22.02 -7.32
C HIS A 317 -7.85 20.80 -6.76
N PHE A 318 -9.04 21.05 -6.20
CA PHE A 318 -9.88 20.01 -5.63
C PHE A 318 -11.31 20.08 -6.18
N THR A 319 -12.07 18.99 -6.10
CA THR A 319 -13.52 19.01 -6.28
C THR A 319 -14.21 19.74 -5.12
N PRO A 320 -15.49 20.11 -5.25
CA PRO A 320 -16.33 20.37 -4.09
C PRO A 320 -16.34 19.17 -3.11
N ALA A 321 -16.59 19.45 -1.84
CA ALA A 321 -16.67 18.43 -0.78
C ALA A 321 -17.80 17.42 -1.06
N ASP A 322 -17.46 16.14 -1.02
CA ASP A 322 -18.40 15.01 -1.12
C ASP A 322 -18.66 14.44 0.28
N PRO A 323 -19.91 14.43 0.79
CA PRO A 323 -20.23 13.79 2.06
C PRO A 323 -20.25 12.26 1.91
N VAL A 324 -19.28 11.58 2.53
CA VAL A 324 -19.09 10.13 2.37
C VAL A 324 -19.81 9.30 3.42
N GLY A 325 -20.01 9.82 4.63
CA GLY A 325 -20.77 9.10 5.66
C GLY A 325 -20.71 9.74 7.05
N GLY A 326 -21.78 9.53 7.83
CA GLY A 326 -21.89 9.97 9.22
C GLY A 326 -21.37 8.96 10.25
N GLY A 327 -21.49 9.30 11.54
CA GLY A 327 -21.14 8.40 12.66
C GLY A 327 -19.71 8.58 13.19
N TRP A 328 -19.03 9.66 12.80
CA TRP A 328 -17.67 9.97 13.22
C TRP A 328 -17.58 10.69 14.58
N GLU A 329 -18.70 11.05 15.20
CA GLU A 329 -18.76 11.78 16.47
C GLU A 329 -17.97 11.14 17.64
N PRO A 330 -17.99 9.80 17.84
CA PRO A 330 -17.24 9.19 18.94
C PRO A 330 -15.75 8.95 18.61
N PHE A 331 -15.28 9.37 17.44
CA PHE A 331 -13.92 9.09 16.96
C PHE A 331 -13.02 10.32 17.03
N THR A 332 -11.73 10.07 17.16
CA THR A 332 -10.70 11.08 16.92
C THR A 332 -10.70 11.53 15.46
N ALA A 333 -10.00 12.62 15.15
CA ALA A 333 -9.65 12.92 13.77
C ALA A 333 -8.95 11.68 13.14
N PRO A 334 -9.34 11.27 11.92
CA PRO A 334 -8.78 10.09 11.31
C PRO A 334 -7.31 10.31 10.91
N ILE A 335 -6.65 9.20 10.59
CA ILE A 335 -5.44 9.13 9.78
C ILE A 335 -5.74 8.28 8.56
N ALA A 336 -4.93 8.42 7.51
CA ALA A 336 -5.04 7.65 6.27
C ALA A 336 -3.79 6.79 6.07
N GLY A 337 -3.93 5.65 5.42
CA GLY A 337 -2.87 4.67 5.14
C GLY A 337 -3.43 3.46 4.44
N ASP A 338 -2.60 2.72 3.70
CA ASP A 338 -2.96 1.39 3.21
C ASP A 338 -2.57 0.36 4.29
N PHE A 339 -3.48 0.12 5.23
CA PHE A 339 -3.26 -0.74 6.41
C PHE A 339 -3.57 -2.20 6.11
N ASN A 340 -4.43 -2.46 5.14
CA ASN A 340 -4.77 -3.81 4.70
C ASN A 340 -3.84 -4.34 3.58
N ASN A 341 -3.03 -3.48 2.98
CA ASN A 341 -2.09 -3.76 1.88
C ASN A 341 -2.78 -4.15 0.56
N ASP A 342 -3.95 -3.59 0.28
CA ASP A 342 -4.70 -3.78 -0.96
C ASP A 342 -4.46 -2.67 -2.00
N GLY A 343 -3.63 -1.68 -1.66
CA GLY A 343 -3.25 -0.58 -2.54
C GLY A 343 -4.26 0.57 -2.58
N LYS A 344 -5.29 0.57 -1.74
CA LYS A 344 -6.23 1.70 -1.59
C LYS A 344 -6.03 2.36 -0.25
N THR A 345 -6.31 3.67 -0.20
CA THR A 345 -6.28 4.40 1.07
C THR A 345 -7.39 3.93 2.00
N ASP A 346 -7.00 3.41 3.16
CA ASP A 346 -7.87 3.14 4.30
C ASP A 346 -7.90 4.36 5.25
N LEU A 347 -8.88 4.38 6.15
CA LEU A 347 -8.93 5.34 7.26
C LEU A 347 -8.82 4.61 8.60
N ALA A 348 -8.11 5.20 9.55
CA ALA A 348 -8.06 4.71 10.93
C ALA A 348 -8.37 5.82 11.94
N ALA A 349 -9.12 5.50 12.99
CA ALA A 349 -9.42 6.43 14.06
C ALA A 349 -9.69 5.70 15.38
N VAL A 350 -9.48 6.39 16.50
CA VAL A 350 -9.72 5.83 17.83
C VAL A 350 -11.11 6.23 18.31
N ARG A 351 -11.92 5.23 18.65
CA ARG A 351 -13.27 5.39 19.23
C ARG A 351 -13.20 5.55 20.74
N ASP A 352 -13.94 6.51 21.26
CA ASP A 352 -14.11 6.79 22.70
C ASP A 352 -12.77 6.85 23.46
N GLY A 353 -11.71 7.30 22.77
CA GLY A 353 -10.37 7.36 23.31
C GLY A 353 -9.81 6.01 23.77
N ASN A 354 -10.17 4.88 23.15
CA ASN A 354 -9.63 3.58 23.56
C ASN A 354 -9.44 2.55 22.44
N THR A 355 -10.40 2.44 21.51
CA THR A 355 -10.40 1.34 20.53
C THR A 355 -10.07 1.84 19.13
N LEU A 356 -8.98 1.36 18.55
CA LEU A 356 -8.63 1.66 17.16
C LEU A 356 -9.58 0.93 16.22
N HIS A 357 -10.13 1.66 15.26
CA HIS A 357 -10.93 1.13 14.16
C HIS A 357 -10.29 1.48 12.83
N ILE A 358 -10.43 0.59 11.84
CA ILE A 358 -9.98 0.80 10.46
C ILE A 358 -11.17 0.61 9.51
N TRP A 359 -11.31 1.52 8.55
CA TRP A 359 -12.25 1.42 7.45
C TRP A 359 -11.48 1.18 6.16
N ASN A 360 -11.61 -0.03 5.63
CA ASN A 360 -10.90 -0.41 4.41
C ASN A 360 -11.42 0.38 3.20
N GLY A 361 -10.52 1.00 2.46
CA GLY A 361 -10.82 1.70 1.22
C GLY A 361 -11.35 0.74 0.15
N LYS A 362 -12.26 1.23 -0.67
CA LYS A 362 -12.75 0.52 -1.86
C LYS A 362 -12.50 1.30 -3.15
N GLY A 363 -11.80 2.44 -3.05
CA GLY A 363 -11.68 3.42 -4.12
C GLY A 363 -13.00 4.16 -4.36
N SER A 364 -12.95 5.17 -5.23
CA SER A 364 -14.12 6.01 -5.57
C SER A 364 -14.87 6.54 -4.32
N ASN A 365 -14.15 6.98 -3.29
CA ASN A 365 -14.69 7.52 -2.03
C ASN A 365 -15.56 6.53 -1.24
N LYS A 366 -15.38 5.22 -1.43
CA LYS A 366 -16.16 4.19 -0.73
C LYS A 366 -15.30 3.45 0.28
N PHE A 367 -15.93 3.03 1.38
CA PHE A 367 -15.29 2.30 2.46
C PHE A 367 -16.05 1.01 2.83
N GLY A 368 -15.34 0.09 3.48
CA GLY A 368 -15.88 -1.07 4.18
C GLY A 368 -16.61 -0.70 5.46
N ALA A 369 -17.14 -1.72 6.14
CA ALA A 369 -17.49 -1.57 7.54
C ALA A 369 -16.21 -1.36 8.37
N ALA A 370 -16.34 -0.70 9.53
CA ALA A 370 -15.22 -0.50 10.44
C ALA A 370 -14.80 -1.83 11.08
N ASP A 371 -13.52 -2.19 10.96
CA ASP A 371 -12.89 -3.28 11.69
C ASP A 371 -12.37 -2.74 13.02
N ALA A 372 -12.84 -3.30 14.14
CA ALA A 372 -12.30 -2.98 15.46
C ALA A 372 -11.00 -3.76 15.69
N ILE A 373 -9.86 -3.06 15.69
CA ILE A 373 -8.53 -3.66 15.76
C ILE A 373 -8.16 -4.06 17.19
N GLY A 374 -8.58 -3.26 18.17
CA GLY A 374 -8.35 -3.55 19.59
C GLY A 374 -8.36 -2.32 20.48
N SER A 375 -8.44 -2.55 21.80
CA SER A 375 -8.36 -1.52 22.84
C SER A 375 -6.91 -1.18 23.23
N GLY A 376 -6.73 -0.17 24.09
CA GLY A 376 -5.41 0.22 24.62
C GLY A 376 -4.85 1.51 24.01
N TRP A 377 -5.63 2.22 23.19
CA TRP A 377 -5.19 3.42 22.50
C TRP A 377 -5.37 4.72 23.30
N GLY A 378 -5.84 4.65 24.56
CA GLY A 378 -6.23 5.84 25.31
C GLY A 378 -5.12 6.80 25.69
N ASP A 379 -3.88 6.33 25.78
CA ASP A 379 -2.72 7.20 25.98
C ASP A 379 -2.14 7.77 24.68
N TYR A 380 -2.65 7.31 23.53
CA TYR A 380 -2.10 7.57 22.19
C TYR A 380 -3.07 8.33 21.26
N HIS A 381 -4.37 8.29 21.57
CA HIS A 381 -5.44 8.67 20.64
C HIS A 381 -5.36 10.12 20.12
N THR A 382 -4.79 11.06 20.88
CA THR A 382 -4.70 12.47 20.47
C THR A 382 -3.57 12.76 19.48
N THR A 383 -2.59 11.87 19.38
CA THR A 383 -1.36 12.07 18.60
C THR A 383 -1.16 10.99 17.55
N LEU A 384 -2.20 10.20 17.26
CA LEU A 384 -2.15 9.17 16.22
C LEU A 384 -1.76 9.80 14.87
N MET A 385 -0.82 9.17 14.18
CA MET A 385 -0.29 9.56 12.87
C MET A 385 -0.01 8.33 12.01
N SER A 386 -0.24 8.44 10.71
CA SER A 386 0.34 7.51 9.73
C SER A 386 1.71 8.02 9.33
N LEU A 387 2.68 7.13 9.24
CA LEU A 387 4.03 7.47 8.80
C LEU A 387 4.35 6.94 7.41
N GLY A 388 3.42 6.24 6.74
CA GLY A 388 3.78 5.42 5.60
C GLY A 388 4.67 4.25 6.02
N ASP A 389 5.53 3.74 5.14
CA ASP A 389 6.43 2.61 5.44
C ASP A 389 7.79 3.11 5.94
N VAL A 390 7.95 3.23 7.27
CA VAL A 390 9.20 3.71 7.86
C VAL A 390 10.26 2.61 7.93
N ASN A 391 9.84 1.36 7.75
CA ASN A 391 10.68 0.19 7.95
C ASN A 391 11.17 -0.44 6.62
N LYS A 392 10.54 -0.09 5.50
CA LYS A 392 10.75 -0.56 4.12
C LYS A 392 10.31 -2.02 3.88
N ASP A 393 9.25 -2.48 4.55
CA ASP A 393 8.67 -3.82 4.32
C ASP A 393 7.45 -3.84 3.36
N GLY A 394 7.03 -2.67 2.88
CA GLY A 394 5.90 -2.47 1.98
C GLY A 394 4.57 -2.18 2.68
N HIS A 395 4.55 -2.08 4.01
CA HIS A 395 3.33 -1.87 4.79
C HIS A 395 3.29 -0.48 5.44
N SER A 396 2.10 0.09 5.53
CA SER A 396 1.92 1.37 6.24
C SER A 396 2.05 1.15 7.75
N ASP A 397 2.90 1.95 8.38
CA ASP A 397 3.15 1.97 9.81
C ASP A 397 2.39 3.11 10.48
N ILE A 398 2.01 2.91 11.75
CA ILE A 398 1.34 3.95 12.56
C ILE A 398 2.19 4.31 13.76
N ALA A 399 2.13 5.56 14.18
CA ALA A 399 2.80 6.03 15.38
C ALA A 399 1.89 6.90 16.23
N ALA A 400 2.28 7.09 17.48
CA ALA A 400 1.64 8.01 18.40
C ALA A 400 2.59 8.35 19.56
N VAL A 401 2.44 9.56 20.08
CA VAL A 401 3.12 9.97 21.31
C VAL A 401 2.25 9.61 22.51
N ASN A 402 2.80 8.83 23.45
CA ASN A 402 2.14 8.60 24.72
C ASN A 402 2.01 9.94 25.48
N LYS A 403 0.78 10.41 25.68
CA LYS A 403 0.50 11.73 26.28
C LYS A 403 1.01 11.88 27.72
N ASN A 404 1.23 10.77 28.44
CA ASN A 404 1.65 10.79 29.84
C ASN A 404 3.18 10.80 29.98
N THR A 405 3.90 10.10 29.09
CA THR A 405 5.37 9.96 29.17
C THR A 405 6.10 10.82 28.15
N GLY A 406 5.42 11.24 27.09
CA GLY A 406 6.02 11.90 25.94
C GLY A 406 6.92 11.00 25.09
N THR A 407 6.74 9.69 25.21
CA THR A 407 7.46 8.70 24.41
C THR A 407 6.75 8.51 23.07
N LEU A 408 7.48 8.59 21.97
CA LEU A 408 6.97 8.19 20.65
C LEU A 408 6.99 6.67 20.55
N TYR A 409 5.85 6.10 20.20
CA TYR A 409 5.70 4.68 19.90
C TYR A 409 5.35 4.49 18.44
N LEU A 410 5.90 3.43 17.85
CA LEU A 410 5.70 3.00 16.48
C LEU A 410 5.11 1.58 16.47
N TRP A 411 4.16 1.32 15.59
CA TRP A 411 3.59 0.00 15.36
C TRP A 411 3.75 -0.35 13.89
N ASN A 412 4.65 -1.29 13.60
CA ASN A 412 4.92 -1.68 12.22
C ASN A 412 3.73 -2.42 11.61
N GLY A 413 3.33 -2.04 10.39
CA GLY A 413 2.28 -2.71 9.64
C GLY A 413 2.66 -4.16 9.28
N LYS A 414 1.64 -5.00 9.10
CA LYS A 414 1.81 -6.39 8.61
C LYS A 414 0.84 -6.72 7.47
N GLY A 415 0.15 -5.70 6.94
CA GLY A 415 -1.01 -5.85 6.07
C GLY A 415 -2.21 -6.50 6.78
N GLY A 416 -3.33 -6.56 6.07
CA GLY A 416 -4.59 -7.13 6.57
C GLY A 416 -5.04 -6.56 7.93
N ASN A 417 -4.85 -5.26 8.17
CA ASN A 417 -5.21 -4.54 9.39
C ASN A 417 -4.52 -5.05 10.66
N LYS A 418 -3.29 -5.57 10.51
CA LYS A 418 -2.48 -6.08 11.63
C LYS A 418 -1.23 -5.24 11.80
N PHE A 419 -0.83 -5.08 13.06
CA PHE A 419 0.39 -4.39 13.43
C PHE A 419 1.28 -5.26 14.34
N GLY A 420 2.57 -4.96 14.35
CA GLY A 420 3.54 -5.48 15.30
C GLY A 420 3.31 -4.98 16.73
N PRO A 421 4.10 -5.48 17.69
CA PRO A 421 4.16 -4.87 19.02
C PRO A 421 4.64 -3.40 18.91
N ALA A 422 4.23 -2.57 19.87
CA ALA A 422 4.69 -1.19 19.96
C ALA A 422 6.22 -1.15 20.19
N ASP A 423 6.92 -0.39 19.38
CA ASP A 423 8.35 -0.09 19.52
C ASP A 423 8.51 1.34 20.05
N ALA A 424 9.35 1.52 21.07
CA ALA A 424 9.52 2.81 21.75
C ALA A 424 10.73 3.54 21.16
N LEU A 425 10.49 4.65 20.46
CA LEU A 425 11.54 5.46 19.81
C LEU A 425 12.15 6.52 20.74
N GLY A 426 11.73 6.56 22.01
CA GLY A 426 12.28 7.44 23.05
C GLY A 426 11.36 8.59 23.45
N GLY A 427 11.73 9.30 24.51
CA GLY A 427 10.97 10.42 25.10
C GLY A 427 11.28 11.78 24.49
N GLY A 428 10.52 12.80 24.91
CA GLY A 428 10.75 14.20 24.52
C GLY A 428 9.89 14.71 23.36
N TRP A 429 8.88 13.96 22.96
CA TRP A 429 8.07 14.28 21.77
C TRP A 429 6.85 15.18 22.05
N LEU A 430 6.44 15.35 23.31
CA LEU A 430 5.26 16.18 23.66
C LEU A 430 5.30 17.61 23.10
N PRO A 431 6.43 18.34 23.09
CA PRO A 431 6.44 19.70 22.54
C PRO A 431 6.14 19.76 21.04
N HIS A 432 6.24 18.64 20.34
CA HIS A 432 6.09 18.58 18.89
C HIS A 432 4.67 18.20 18.43
N PHE A 433 3.83 17.58 19.27
CA PHE A 433 2.57 16.95 18.86
C PHE A 433 1.38 17.26 19.76
#